data_AF-A0A2N9W228-F1
#
_entry.id   AF-A0A2N9W228-F1
#
_cell.length_a   1.000
_cell.length_b   1.000
_cell.length_c   1.000
_cell.angle_alpha   90.00
_cell.angle_beta   90.00
_cell.angle_gamma   90.00
#
_symmetry.space_group_name_H-M   'P 1'
#
loop_
_entity.id
_entity.type
_entity.pdbx_description
1 polymer ?
#
loop_
_entity_poly.entity_id
_entity_poly.type
_entity_poly.pdbx_seq_one_letter_code
_entity_poly.pdbx_strand_id
1 'polypeptide(L)' 'AMTVVRPHLPRSHPDRFSECQRAIEDYVFELLGDAIEAGWSKDEILAAIIEVADNTTLAIHQNVLLSVETEMKKLKKKGN' A
#
# COMPACT_ATOMS: atom_id res chain seq x y z
N ALA A 1 -7.13 19.76 1.03
CA ALA A 1 -6.45 18.48 0.79
C ALA A 1 -7.52 17.42 0.68
N MET A 2 -7.51 16.63 -0.40
CA MET A 2 -8.39 15.48 -0.47
C MET A 2 -8.02 14.48 0.63
N THR A 3 -9.02 13.95 1.33
CA THR A 3 -8.85 13.00 2.45
C THR A 3 -9.42 11.63 2.10
N VAL A 4 -8.60 10.58 2.18
CA VAL A 4 -9.06 9.20 1.97
C VAL A 4 -10.15 8.88 2.99
N VAL A 5 -11.33 8.52 2.50
CA VAL A 5 -12.46 8.19 3.38
C VAL A 5 -12.15 6.95 4.22
N ARG A 6 -12.52 7.00 5.50
CA ARG A 6 -12.38 5.85 6.40
C ARG A 6 -13.23 4.68 5.88
N PRO A 7 -12.77 3.42 6.07
CA PRO A 7 -13.57 2.26 5.73
C PRO A 7 -14.91 2.27 6.49
N HIS A 8 -16.02 2.03 5.80
CA HIS A 8 -17.33 1.82 6.42
C HIS A 8 -17.55 0.33 6.67
N LEU A 9 -16.97 -0.53 5.82
CA LEU A 9 -17.15 -1.98 5.91
C LEU A 9 -16.17 -2.62 6.92
N PRO A 10 -16.63 -3.63 7.69
CA PRO A 10 -15.78 -4.37 8.61
C PRO A 10 -14.74 -5.21 7.86
N ARG A 11 -13.60 -5.51 8.50
CA ARG A 11 -12.45 -6.20 7.87
C ARG A 11 -12.80 -7.51 7.15
N SER A 12 -13.81 -8.24 7.62
CA SER A 12 -14.26 -9.52 7.06
C SER A 12 -15.24 -9.37 5.88
N HIS A 13 -15.70 -8.15 5.57
CA HIS A 13 -16.67 -7.95 4.50
C HIS A 13 -16.02 -8.15 3.13
N PRO A 14 -16.62 -8.96 2.23
CA PRO A 14 -16.04 -9.25 0.92
C PRO A 14 -15.79 -7.99 0.08
N ASP A 15 -16.70 -7.02 0.13
CA ASP A 15 -16.59 -5.78 -0.66
C ASP A 15 -15.63 -4.72 -0.08
N ARG A 16 -14.98 -4.99 1.07
CA ARG A 16 -14.12 -3.99 1.70
C ARG A 16 -12.90 -3.65 0.86
N PHE A 17 -12.41 -4.61 0.07
CA PHE A 17 -11.33 -4.33 -0.88
C PHE A 17 -11.79 -3.35 -1.97
N SER A 18 -12.97 -3.58 -2.55
CA SER A 18 -13.56 -2.69 -3.54
C SER A 18 -13.87 -1.30 -2.97
N GLU A 19 -14.27 -1.20 -1.70
CA GLU A 19 -14.39 0.08 -0.98
C GLU A 19 -13.04 0.79 -0.88
N CYS A 20 -11.98 0.06 -0.51
CA CYS A 20 -10.63 0.62 -0.42
C CYS A 20 -10.14 1.13 -1.78
N GLN A 21 -10.40 0.41 -2.88
CA GLN A 21 -10.05 0.84 -4.23
C GLN A 21 -10.71 2.17 -4.58
N ARG A 22 -12.03 2.27 -4.41
CA ARG A 22 -12.78 3.51 -4.69
C ARG A 22 -12.32 4.68 -3.84
N ALA A 23 -11.95 4.42 -2.58
CA ALA A 23 -11.49 5.47 -1.66
C ALA A 23 -10.15 6.11 -2.09
N ILE A 24 -9.34 5.41 -2.91
CA ILE A 24 -8.03 5.89 -3.37
C ILE A 24 -8.01 6.23 -4.87
N GLU A 25 -8.99 5.78 -5.65
CA GLU A 25 -9.02 5.89 -7.11
C GLU A 25 -8.88 7.34 -7.60
N ASP A 26 -9.65 8.27 -7.03
CA ASP A 26 -9.59 9.68 -7.41
C ASP A 26 -8.18 10.26 -7.25
N TYR A 27 -7.45 9.88 -6.19
CA TYR A 27 -6.07 10.34 -5.95
C TYR A 27 -5.09 9.79 -6.97
N VAL A 28 -5.29 8.54 -7.38
CA VAL A 28 -4.46 7.91 -8.41
C VAL A 28 -4.70 8.60 -9.74
N PHE A 29 -5.93 9.03 -10.04
CA PHE A 29 -6.22 9.81 -11.25
C PHE A 29 -5.65 11.22 -11.20
N GLU A 30 -5.65 11.89 -10.04
CA GLU A 30 -4.96 13.18 -9.89
C GLU A 30 -3.45 13.03 -10.13
N LEU A 31 -2.81 12.03 -9.52
CA LEU A 31 -1.41 11.72 -9.76
C LEU A 31 -1.12 11.44 -11.24
N LEU A 32 -2.00 10.68 -11.90
CA LEU A 32 -1.90 10.41 -13.33
C LEU A 32 -1.99 11.71 -14.15
N GLY A 33 -2.91 12.62 -13.80
CA GLY A 33 -3.04 13.93 -14.41
C GLY A 33 -1.78 14.77 -14.28
N ASP A 34 -1.29 14.94 -13.06
CA ASP A 34 -0.07 15.71 -12.75
C ASP A 34 1.15 15.17 -13.51
N ALA A 35 1.29 13.85 -13.58
CA ALA A 35 2.40 13.22 -14.29
C ALA A 35 2.28 13.37 -15.82
N ILE A 36 1.07 13.32 -16.38
CA ILE A 36 0.85 13.62 -17.80
C ILE A 36 1.21 15.08 -18.10
N GLU A 37 0.80 16.03 -17.25
CA GLU A 37 1.15 17.45 -17.40
C GLU A 37 2.66 17.69 -17.31
N ALA A 38 3.37 16.89 -16.51
CA ALA A 38 4.83 16.89 -16.43
C ALA A 38 5.50 16.26 -17.67
N GLY A 39 4.73 15.67 -18.59
CA GLY A 39 5.21 15.15 -19.88
C GLY A 39 5.48 13.64 -19.93
N TRP A 40 5.10 12.89 -18.90
CA TRP A 40 5.25 11.43 -18.89
C TRP A 40 4.14 10.76 -19.73
N SER A 41 4.46 9.63 -20.37
CA SER A 41 3.45 8.85 -21.06
C SER A 41 2.57 8.07 -20.07
N LYS A 42 1.33 7.78 -20.46
CA LYS A 42 0.39 7.01 -19.63
C LYS A 42 0.94 5.63 -19.25
N ASP A 43 1.63 4.97 -20.19
CA ASP A 43 2.18 3.63 -19.98
C ASP A 43 3.32 3.65 -18.95
N GLU A 44 4.20 4.65 -19.01
CA GLU A 44 5.26 4.86 -18.01
C GLU A 44 4.69 5.10 -16.62
N ILE A 45 3.67 5.96 -16.52
CA ILE A 45 3.07 6.34 -15.25
C ILE A 45 2.40 5.12 -14.60
N LEU A 46 1.59 4.37 -15.36
CA LEU A 46 0.90 3.20 -14.85
C LEU A 46 1.88 2.10 -14.44
N ALA A 47 2.91 1.84 -15.25
CA ALA A 47 3.97 0.88 -14.90
C ALA A 47 4.70 1.30 -13.62
N ALA A 48 5.03 2.59 -13.46
CA ALA A 48 5.68 3.11 -12.26
C ALA A 48 4.79 3.00 -11.02
N ILE A 49 3.49 3.31 -11.11
CA ILE A 49 2.55 3.18 -9.99
C ILE A 49 2.46 1.73 -9.51
N ILE A 50 2.38 0.77 -10.44
CA ILE A 50 2.35 -0.66 -10.13
C ILE A 50 3.66 -1.07 -9.44
N GLU A 51 4.80 -0.73 -10.02
CA GLU A 51 6.12 -1.09 -9.48
C GLU A 51 6.36 -0.48 -8.08
N VAL A 52 5.90 0.76 -7.84
CA VAL A 52 5.97 1.39 -6.51
C VAL A 52 5.08 0.67 -5.50
N ALA A 53 3.87 0.26 -5.88
CA ALA A 53 2.97 -0.48 -5.00
C ALA A 53 3.53 -1.87 -4.65
N ASP A 54 4.08 -2.58 -5.64
CA ASP A 54 4.70 -3.89 -5.45
C ASP A 54 5.93 -3.81 -4.54
N ASN A 55 6.83 -2.85 -4.79
CA ASN A 55 8.01 -2.62 -3.95
C ASN A 55 7.63 -2.24 -2.52
N THR A 56 6.58 -1.42 -2.34
CA THR A 56 6.07 -1.05 -1.01
C THR A 56 5.56 -2.28 -0.26
N THR A 57 4.84 -3.18 -0.95
CA THR A 57 4.36 -4.45 -0.38
C THR A 57 5.54 -5.29 0.10
N LEU A 58 6.57 -5.48 -0.74
CA LEU A 58 7.77 -6.23 -0.37
C LEU A 58 8.48 -5.63 0.84
N ALA A 59 8.64 -4.30 0.88
CA ALA A 59 9.27 -3.61 2.00
C ALA A 59 8.49 -3.80 3.32
N ILE A 60 7.16 -3.71 3.29
CA ILE A 60 6.31 -3.96 4.46
C ILE A 60 6.48 -5.41 4.95
N HIS A 61 6.44 -6.39 4.05
CA HIS A 61 6.62 -7.79 4.43
C HIS A 61 8.01 -8.11 5.00
N GLN A 62 9.08 -7.54 4.42
CA GLN A 62 10.44 -7.69 4.95
C GLN A 62 10.55 -7.11 6.38
N ASN A 63 9.96 -5.93 6.63
CA ASN A 63 9.93 -5.33 7.96
C ASN A 63 9.16 -6.21 8.97
N VAL A 64 8.05 -6.81 8.55
CA VAL A 64 7.28 -7.74 9.39
C VAL A 64 8.12 -8.98 9.75
N LEU A 65 8.80 -9.61 8.79
CA LEU A 65 9.66 -10.77 9.05
C LEU A 65 10.77 -10.47 10.06
N LEU A 66 11.48 -9.35 9.88
CA LEU A 66 12.54 -8.92 10.80
C LEU A 66 12.01 -8.70 12.22
N SER A 67 10.80 -8.14 12.36
CA SER A 67 10.17 -7.94 13.67
C SER A 67 9.85 -9.27 14.37
N VAL A 68 9.30 -10.25 13.63
CA VAL A 68 8.96 -11.57 14.16
C VAL A 68 10.22 -12.30 14.60
N GLU A 69 11.28 -12.28 13.79
CA GLU A 69 12.55 -12.90 14.17
C GLU A 69 13.18 -12.27 15.41
N THR A 70 13.08 -10.94 15.53
CA THR A 70 13.61 -10.21 16.69
C THR A 70 12.87 -10.59 17.96
N GLU A 71 11.54 -10.65 17.92
CA GLU A 71 10.73 -11.06 19.07
C GLU A 71 10.94 -12.54 19.41
N MET A 72 11.04 -13.42 18.41
CA MET A 72 11.37 -14.84 18.61
C MET A 72 12.74 -15.03 19.28
N LYS A 73 13.76 -14.25 18.88
CA LYS A 73 15.08 -14.25 19.53
C LYS A 73 15.01 -13.75 20.97
N LYS A 74 14.21 -12.72 21.27
CA LYS A 74 14.00 -12.22 22.64
C LYS A 74 13.31 -13.26 23.52
N LEU A 75 12.28 -13.94 23.01
CA LEU A 75 11.57 -14.99 23.74
C LEU A 75 12.49 -16.18 24.05
N LYS A 76 13.29 -16.64 23.07
CA LYS A 76 14.29 -17.70 23.29
C LYS A 76 15.33 -17.35 24.35
N LYS A 77 15.72 -16.07 24.47
CA LYS A 77 16.68 -15.60 25.49
C LYS A 77 16.07 -15.43 26.89
N LYS A 78 14.76 -15.27 27.03
CA LYS A 78 14.07 -15.13 28.32
C LYS A 78 13.63 -16.46 28.94
N GLY A 79 13.53 -17.51 28.12
CA GLY A 79 13.18 -18.86 28.56
C GLY A 79 14.37 -19.75 28.95
N ASN A 80 15.58 -19.18 29.03
CA ASN A 80 16.83 -19.83 29.40
C ASN A 80 17.53 -19.02 30.50
#